data_AF-A0A8E2VIN8-F1
#
_entry.id   AF-A0A8E2VIN8-F1
#
_cell.length_a   1.000
_cell.length_b   1.000
_cell.length_c   1.000
_cell.angle_alpha   90.00
_cell.angle_beta   90.00
_cell.angle_gamma   90.00
#
_symmetry.space_group_name_H-M   'P 1'
#
loop_
_entity.id
_entity.type
_entity.pdbx_description
1 polymer ?
#
loop_
_entity_poly.entity_id
_entity_poly.type
_entity_poly.pdbx_seq_one_letter_code
_entity_poly.pdbx_strand_id
1 'polypeptide(L)'
;MSGFFRQDARMGRISTVLGQDVLVLRRFEGVDHLNALFDYSADCLAATADLDFDRLIGTHATVTLTTKEGERPFDGIVTEARWLGSGDNGHRYRLRLRPWAFLASLRRNQRIFHNKTVVEILTELLGAYADAGALTVELANDYPELEYTVQYRESDLA
;
A
#
# COMPACT_ATOMS: atom_id res chain seq x y z
N MET A 1 -4.27 -31.28 -4.95
CA MET A 1 -4.55 -29.87 -5.30
C MET A 1 -3.83 -29.57 -6.61
N SER A 2 -4.53 -29.03 -7.60
CA SER A 2 -3.93 -28.68 -8.89
C SER A 2 -2.87 -27.57 -8.72
N GLY A 3 -1.78 -27.61 -9.47
CA GLY A 3 -0.70 -26.62 -9.38
C GLY A 3 -1.10 -25.18 -9.74
N PHE A 4 -2.35 -24.95 -10.18
CA PHE A 4 -2.86 -23.65 -10.58
C PHE A 4 -2.97 -22.63 -9.44
N PHE A 5 -3.05 -23.10 -8.19
CA PHE A 5 -3.15 -22.23 -7.02
C PHE A 5 -1.87 -22.18 -6.18
N ARG A 6 -0.71 -22.56 -6.74
CA ARG A 6 0.59 -22.38 -6.09
C ARG A 6 1.41 -21.31 -6.77
N GLN A 7 2.22 -20.61 -5.98
CA GLN A 7 3.07 -19.50 -6.45
C GLN A 7 4.57 -19.80 -6.46
N ASP A 8 5.04 -20.87 -5.80
CA ASP A 8 6.48 -21.13 -5.57
C ASP A 8 7.34 -21.19 -6.85
N ALA A 9 6.76 -21.69 -7.95
CA ALA A 9 7.43 -21.83 -9.24
C ALA A 9 7.16 -20.66 -10.21
N ARG A 10 6.58 -19.54 -9.73
CA ARG A 10 6.21 -18.39 -10.56
C ARG A 10 7.24 -17.26 -10.48
N MET A 11 7.39 -16.53 -11.58
CA MET A 11 8.16 -15.28 -11.60
C MET A 11 7.59 -14.20 -10.69
N GLY A 12 6.28 -14.20 -10.42
CA GLY A 12 5.63 -13.21 -9.57
C GLY A 12 4.75 -13.90 -8.53
N ARG A 13 4.81 -13.42 -7.29
CA ARG A 13 4.05 -13.95 -6.15
C ARG A 13 3.40 -12.79 -5.39
N ILE A 14 2.26 -13.04 -4.76
CA ILE A 14 1.63 -12.10 -3.84
C ILE A 14 1.51 -12.73 -2.45
N SER A 15 1.88 -11.98 -1.42
CA SER A 15 1.70 -12.31 -0.01
C SER A 15 0.66 -11.37 0.61
N THR A 16 -0.25 -11.91 1.40
CA THR A 16 -1.30 -11.16 2.11
C THR A 16 -1.57 -11.81 3.47
N VAL A 17 -2.30 -11.10 4.34
CA VAL A 17 -2.74 -11.62 5.65
C VAL A 17 -3.70 -12.82 5.56
N LEU A 18 -4.27 -13.10 4.38
CA LEU A 18 -5.17 -14.24 4.19
C LEU A 18 -4.44 -15.59 4.20
N GLY A 19 -3.11 -15.56 4.06
CA GLY A 19 -2.26 -16.74 4.09
C GLY A 19 -1.72 -17.12 2.71
N GLN A 20 -0.80 -18.08 2.72
CA GLN A 20 -0.14 -18.56 1.52
C GLN A 20 -1.13 -19.16 0.54
N ASP A 21 -0.95 -18.85 -0.74
CA ASP A 21 -1.68 -19.46 -1.87
C ASP A 21 -3.22 -19.27 -1.86
N VAL A 22 -3.77 -18.47 -0.94
CA VAL A 22 -5.18 -18.05 -0.96
C VAL A 22 -5.43 -17.13 -2.16
N LEU A 23 -4.53 -16.18 -2.38
CA LEU A 23 -4.49 -15.33 -3.56
C LEU A 23 -3.23 -15.62 -4.36
N VAL A 24 -3.42 -15.82 -5.66
CA VAL A 24 -2.37 -16.25 -6.57
C VAL A 24 -2.24 -15.23 -7.69
N LEU A 25 -1.07 -14.58 -7.77
CA LEU A 25 -0.83 -13.48 -8.70
C LEU A 25 -0.95 -13.94 -10.16
N ARG A 26 -1.61 -13.12 -10.97
CA ARG A 26 -1.72 -13.28 -12.44
C ARG A 26 -1.16 -12.10 -13.21
N ARG A 27 -1.47 -10.88 -12.78
CA ARG A 27 -1.03 -9.64 -13.41
C ARG A 27 -0.69 -8.65 -12.33
N PHE A 28 0.41 -7.93 -12.53
CA PHE A 28 0.80 -6.81 -11.71
C PHE A 28 1.15 -5.65 -12.64
N GLU A 29 0.56 -4.49 -12.39
CA GLU A 29 0.80 -3.27 -13.15
C GLU A 29 0.65 -2.07 -12.23
N GLY A 30 1.26 -0.95 -12.62
CA GLY A 30 1.08 0.29 -11.90
C GLY A 30 2.11 1.34 -12.26
N VAL A 31 2.01 2.46 -11.57
CA VAL A 31 2.86 3.64 -11.79
C VAL A 31 3.46 4.10 -10.47
N ASP A 32 4.69 4.60 -10.57
CA ASP A 32 5.44 5.17 -9.47
C ASP A 32 5.98 6.53 -9.89
N HIS A 33 6.08 7.45 -8.94
CA HIS A 33 6.45 8.83 -9.16
C HIS A 33 7.39 9.28 -8.05
N LEU A 34 8.31 10.19 -8.36
CA LEU A 34 9.25 10.69 -7.34
C LEU A 34 8.54 11.45 -6.19
N ASN A 35 7.54 12.26 -6.52
CA ASN A 35 6.83 13.15 -5.58
C ASN A 35 5.31 12.93 -5.57
N ALA A 36 4.85 11.73 -5.90
CA ALA A 36 3.44 11.36 -5.80
C ALA A 36 3.31 9.90 -5.37
N LEU A 37 2.18 9.57 -4.76
CA LEU A 37 1.93 8.21 -4.30
C LEU A 37 1.87 7.25 -5.48
N PHE A 38 2.51 6.08 -5.34
CA PHE A 38 2.33 5.00 -6.32
C PHE A 38 0.90 4.46 -6.29
N ASP A 39 0.50 3.84 -7.39
CA ASP A 39 -0.80 3.17 -7.51
C ASP A 39 -0.61 1.88 -8.30
N TYR A 40 -0.73 0.75 -7.60
CA TYR A 40 -0.54 -0.57 -8.18
C TYR A 40 -1.85 -1.35 -8.23
N SER A 41 -2.02 -2.15 -9.27
CA SER A 41 -3.11 -3.10 -9.43
C SER A 41 -2.56 -4.51 -9.55
N ALA A 42 -3.09 -5.42 -8.73
CA ALA A 42 -2.74 -6.84 -8.74
C ALA A 42 -4.00 -7.67 -9.06
N ASP A 43 -4.00 -8.32 -10.22
CA ASP A 43 -5.02 -9.32 -10.55
C ASP A 43 -4.60 -10.68 -10.02
N CYS A 44 -5.51 -11.30 -9.27
CA CYS A 44 -5.28 -12.55 -8.56
C CYS A 44 -6.34 -13.59 -8.89
N LEU A 45 -6.00 -14.85 -8.68
CA LEU A 45 -6.94 -15.97 -8.62
C LEU A 45 -7.05 -16.50 -7.20
N ALA A 46 -8.24 -16.96 -6.83
CA ALA A 46 -8.46 -17.79 -5.65
C ALA A 46 -9.28 -19.04 -6.01
N ALA A 47 -9.15 -20.08 -5.19
CA ALA A 47 -9.92 -21.32 -5.33
C ALA A 47 -11.38 -21.16 -4.85
N THR A 48 -11.67 -20.16 -4.00
CA THR A 48 -13.01 -19.88 -3.44
C THR A 48 -13.53 -18.51 -3.86
N ALA A 49 -14.86 -18.39 -3.92
CA ALA A 49 -15.58 -17.13 -4.11
C ALA A 49 -15.71 -16.32 -2.81
N ASP A 50 -15.52 -16.96 -1.66
CA ASP A 50 -15.73 -16.39 -0.33
C ASP A 50 -14.41 -15.90 0.26
N LEU A 51 -13.84 -14.88 -0.38
CA LEU A 51 -12.62 -14.25 0.11
C LEU A 51 -12.96 -13.27 1.23
N ASP A 52 -12.28 -13.38 2.37
CA ASP A 52 -12.47 -12.49 3.52
C ASP A 52 -11.89 -11.08 3.23
N PHE A 53 -12.70 -10.22 2.64
CA PHE A 53 -12.30 -8.85 2.32
C PHE A 53 -12.08 -8.00 3.57
N ASP A 54 -12.81 -8.25 4.65
CA ASP A 54 -12.71 -7.47 5.89
C ASP A 54 -11.36 -7.67 6.57
N ARG A 55 -10.82 -8.90 6.51
CA ARG A 55 -9.44 -9.15 6.96
C ARG A 55 -8.40 -8.56 6.03
N LEU A 56 -8.69 -8.42 4.72
CA LEU A 56 -7.71 -8.01 3.72
C LEU A 56 -7.56 -6.48 3.61
N ILE A 57 -8.67 -5.74 3.57
CA ILE A 57 -8.66 -4.29 3.39
C ILE A 57 -7.90 -3.60 4.52
N GLY A 58 -7.08 -2.60 4.17
CA GLY A 58 -6.28 -1.84 5.13
C GLY A 58 -5.02 -2.57 5.63
N THR A 59 -4.79 -3.82 5.21
CA THR A 59 -3.57 -4.57 5.52
C THR A 59 -2.56 -4.51 4.40
N HIS A 60 -1.31 -4.88 4.70
CA HIS A 60 -0.25 -4.97 3.70
C HIS A 60 -0.46 -6.17 2.77
N ALA A 61 -0.18 -5.93 1.48
CA ALA A 61 0.03 -6.97 0.50
C ALA A 61 1.33 -6.68 -0.27
N THR A 62 2.17 -7.70 -0.39
CA THR A 62 3.47 -7.57 -1.05
C THR A 62 3.48 -8.42 -2.32
N VAL A 63 3.72 -7.78 -3.46
CA VAL A 63 4.02 -8.47 -4.72
C VAL A 63 5.52 -8.62 -4.86
N THR A 64 6.02 -9.84 -4.97
CA THR A 64 7.44 -10.12 -5.18
C THR A 64 7.67 -10.62 -6.60
N LEU A 65 8.50 -9.91 -7.36
CA LEU A 65 8.91 -10.30 -8.71
C LEU A 65 10.34 -10.84 -8.70
N THR A 66 10.56 -11.98 -9.34
CA THR A 66 11.89 -12.53 -9.58
C THR A 66 12.48 -11.84 -10.81
N THR A 67 13.58 -11.13 -10.60
CA THR A 67 14.34 -10.43 -11.64
C THR A 67 15.73 -11.04 -11.78
N LYS A 68 16.52 -10.59 -12.75
CA LYS A 68 17.93 -11.01 -12.89
C LYS A 68 18.79 -10.58 -11.70
N GLU A 69 18.39 -9.53 -11.00
CA GLU A 69 19.10 -8.95 -9.85
C GLU A 69 18.64 -9.55 -8.51
N GLY A 70 17.71 -10.51 -8.55
CA GLY A 70 17.11 -11.13 -7.38
C GLY A 70 15.63 -10.81 -7.24
N GLU A 71 15.11 -11.01 -6.03
CA GLU A 71 13.71 -10.74 -5.71
C GLU A 71 13.49 -9.26 -5.46
N ARG A 72 12.50 -8.68 -6.15
CA ARG A 72 12.09 -7.28 -5.99
C ARG A 72 10.69 -7.23 -5.37
N PRO A 73 10.55 -6.79 -4.12
CA PRO A 73 9.25 -6.60 -3.48
C PRO A 73 8.62 -5.27 -3.88
N PHE A 74 7.29 -5.28 -4.01
CA PHE A 74 6.42 -4.13 -4.17
C PHE A 74 5.33 -4.23 -3.10
N ASP A 75 5.52 -3.50 -2.02
CA ASP A 75 4.66 -3.54 -0.84
C ASP A 75 3.70 -2.36 -0.82
N GLY A 76 2.48 -2.57 -0.34
CA GLY A 76 1.51 -1.51 -0.13
C GLY A 76 0.26 -1.97 0.62
N ILE A 77 -0.52 -1.00 1.06
CA ILE A 77 -1.80 -1.21 1.73
C ILE A 77 -2.87 -1.55 0.69
N VAL A 78 -3.66 -2.60 0.94
CA VAL A 78 -4.82 -2.93 0.13
C VAL A 78 -5.93 -1.90 0.38
N THR A 79 -6.11 -0.95 -0.53
CA THR A 79 -7.11 0.11 -0.40
C THR A 79 -8.42 -0.22 -1.10
N GLU A 80 -8.38 -1.13 -2.08
CA GLU A 80 -9.57 -1.66 -2.75
C GLU A 80 -9.36 -3.15 -3.04
N ALA A 81 -10.42 -3.93 -2.88
CA ALA A 81 -10.50 -5.32 -3.30
C ALA A 81 -11.80 -5.54 -4.06
N ARG A 82 -11.74 -6.17 -5.24
CA ARG A 82 -12.90 -6.39 -6.11
C ARG A 82 -12.96 -7.84 -6.55
N TRP A 83 -14.13 -8.47 -6.46
CA TRP A 83 -14.42 -9.71 -7.16
C TRP A 83 -14.77 -9.41 -8.61
N LEU A 84 -14.09 -10.08 -9.55
CA LEU A 84 -14.24 -9.90 -11.00
C LEU A 84 -15.02 -11.06 -11.66
N GLY A 85 -15.63 -11.92 -10.85
CA GLY A 85 -16.37 -13.09 -11.31
C GLY A 85 -15.55 -14.38 -11.36
N SER A 86 -16.22 -15.45 -11.76
CA SER A 86 -15.62 -16.78 -11.93
C SER A 86 -15.13 -16.97 -13.36
N GLY A 87 -14.08 -17.76 -13.54
CA GLY A 87 -13.67 -18.27 -14.85
C GLY A 87 -13.17 -19.70 -14.76
N ASP A 88 -12.74 -20.25 -15.89
CA ASP A 88 -12.37 -21.67 -16.02
C ASP A 88 -11.29 -22.14 -15.02
N ASN A 89 -10.49 -21.20 -14.50
CA ASN A 89 -9.35 -21.47 -13.60
C ASN A 89 -9.53 -20.85 -12.20
N GLY A 90 -10.77 -20.68 -11.73
CA GLY A 90 -11.09 -20.16 -10.39
C GLY A 90 -11.72 -18.77 -10.38
N HIS A 91 -11.77 -18.17 -9.18
CA HIS A 91 -12.40 -16.86 -8.95
C HIS A 91 -11.36 -15.75 -9.12
N ARG A 92 -11.71 -14.71 -9.87
CA ARG A 92 -10.81 -13.60 -10.19
C ARG A 92 -11.04 -12.45 -9.22
N TYR A 93 -9.95 -11.87 -8.74
CA TYR A 93 -9.97 -10.70 -7.87
C TYR A 93 -8.99 -9.65 -8.37
N ARG A 94 -9.26 -8.39 -8.07
CA ARG A 94 -8.31 -7.28 -8.25
C ARG A 94 -8.12 -6.57 -6.94
N LEU A 95 -6.85 -6.43 -6.55
CA LEU A 95 -6.43 -5.59 -5.43
C LEU A 95 -5.83 -4.30 -5.97
N ARG A 96 -6.10 -3.19 -5.29
CA ARG A 96 -5.40 -1.93 -5.48
C ARG A 96 -4.49 -1.70 -4.28
N LEU A 97 -3.19 -1.56 -4.54
CA LEU A 97 -2.17 -1.32 -3.52
C LEU A 97 -1.66 0.12 -3.63
N ARG A 98 -1.60 0.80 -2.50
CA ARG A 98 -1.09 2.18 -2.38
C ARG A 98 -0.15 2.28 -1.18
N PRO A 99 0.77 3.26 -1.15
CA PRO A 99 1.66 3.41 0.00
C PRO A 99 0.84 3.72 1.25
N TRP A 100 1.39 3.40 2.42
CA TRP A 100 0.75 3.72 3.70
C TRP A 100 0.38 5.21 3.82
N ALA A 101 1.18 6.10 3.21
CA ALA A 101 0.91 7.54 3.16
C ALA A 101 -0.43 7.89 2.48
N PHE A 102 -1.01 7.01 1.66
CA PHE A 102 -2.35 7.18 1.13
C PHE A 102 -3.41 7.31 2.24
N LEU A 103 -3.22 6.65 3.38
CA LEU A 103 -4.14 6.73 4.52
C LEU A 103 -4.29 8.17 5.03
N ALA A 104 -3.24 8.99 4.92
CA ALA A 104 -3.28 10.41 5.25
C ALA A 104 -4.23 11.23 4.36
N SER A 105 -4.59 10.73 3.17
CA SER A 105 -5.61 11.36 2.31
C SER A 105 -7.05 11.13 2.80
N LEU A 106 -7.27 10.10 3.62
CA LEU A 106 -8.60 9.67 4.05
C LEU A 106 -9.10 10.43 5.28
N ARG A 107 -8.18 11.03 6.03
CA ARG A 107 -8.47 11.82 7.22
C ARG A 107 -8.35 13.30 6.92
N ARG A 108 -9.32 14.10 7.37
CA ARG A 108 -9.25 15.57 7.37
C ARG A 108 -9.16 16.10 8.79
N ASN A 109 -8.36 17.15 9.00
CA ASN A 109 -8.11 17.73 10.31
C ASN A 109 -8.10 19.27 10.28
N GLN A 110 -8.06 19.86 11.48
CA GLN A 110 -7.70 21.24 11.72
C GLN A 110 -6.66 21.26 12.85
N ARG A 111 -5.46 21.74 12.57
CA ARG A 111 -4.34 21.76 13.55
C ARG A 111 -3.54 23.04 13.42
N ILE A 112 -2.99 23.50 14.53
CA ILE A 112 -2.08 24.63 14.60
C ILE A 112 -0.73 24.09 15.06
N PHE A 113 0.32 24.43 14.32
CA PHE A 113 1.71 24.16 14.64
C PHE A 113 2.39 25.50 14.91
N HIS A 114 3.00 25.65 16.08
CA HIS A 114 3.66 26.88 16.51
C HIS A 114 5.12 26.58 16.84
N ASN A 115 6.04 27.42 16.37
CA ASN A 115 7.48 27.29 16.59
C ASN A 115 8.00 25.89 16.27
N LYS A 116 7.74 25.42 15.03
CA LYS A 116 8.16 24.09 14.54
C LYS A 116 8.73 24.21 13.13
N THR A 117 9.74 23.40 12.83
CA THR A 117 10.23 23.18 11.48
C THR A 117 9.24 22.33 10.68
N VAL A 118 9.30 22.39 9.34
CA VAL A 118 8.48 21.53 8.46
C VAL A 118 8.72 20.04 8.74
N VAL A 119 9.95 19.66 9.11
CA VAL A 119 10.32 18.27 9.43
C VAL A 119 9.61 17.80 10.70
N GLU A 120 9.58 18.63 11.74
CA GLU A 120 8.86 18.32 12.98
C GLU A 120 7.35 18.23 12.75
N ILE A 121 6.79 19.14 11.94
CA ILE A 121 5.37 19.10 11.56
C ILE A 121 5.04 17.80 10.84
N LEU A 122 5.83 17.40 9.83
CA LEU A 122 5.61 16.16 9.08
C LEU A 122 5.76 14.93 9.97
N THR A 123 6.76 14.92 10.85
CA THR A 123 6.99 13.80 11.79
C THR A 123 5.82 13.64 12.76
N GLU A 124 5.33 14.75 13.33
CA GLU A 124 4.17 14.74 14.22
C GLU A 124 2.89 14.30 13.49
N LEU A 125 2.66 14.85 12.29
CA LEU A 125 1.46 14.58 11.51
C LEU A 125 1.42 13.12 11.02
N LEU A 126 2.53 12.62 10.47
CA LEU A 126 2.63 11.26 9.94
C LEU A 126 2.83 10.20 11.03
N GLY A 127 3.26 10.60 12.24
CA GLY A 127 3.38 9.71 13.39
C GLY A 127 2.07 9.02 13.78
N ALA A 128 0.92 9.61 13.45
CA ALA A 128 -0.39 8.98 13.64
C ALA A 128 -0.63 7.73 12.76
N TYR A 129 0.26 7.45 11.80
CA TYR A 129 0.17 6.34 10.84
C TYR A 129 1.31 5.33 11.02
N ALA A 130 2.06 5.39 12.13
CA ALA A 130 3.25 4.56 12.37
C ALA A 130 2.98 3.04 12.31
N ASP A 131 1.77 2.59 12.61
CA ASP A 131 1.37 1.18 12.50
C ASP A 131 1.26 0.70 11.04
N ALA A 132 1.04 1.62 10.10
CA ALA A 132 0.90 1.31 8.68
C ALA A 132 2.24 1.42 7.92
N GLY A 133 3.16 2.25 8.40
CA GLY A 133 4.50 2.37 7.81
C GLY A 133 5.35 3.42 8.51
N ALA A 134 6.63 3.47 8.11
CA ALA A 134 7.62 4.36 8.71
C ALA A 134 8.00 5.50 7.75
N LEU A 135 8.14 6.70 8.31
CA LEU A 135 8.76 7.84 7.64
C LEU A 135 10.28 7.77 7.87
N THR A 136 11.05 7.79 6.79
CA THR A 136 12.50 7.98 6.84
C THR A 136 12.83 9.40 6.39
N VAL A 137 13.59 10.12 7.21
CA VAL A 137 13.97 11.51 6.94
C VAL A 137 15.46 11.56 6.62
N GLU A 138 15.79 11.79 5.34
CA GLU A 138 17.16 11.95 4.84
C GLU A 138 17.27 13.30 4.14
N LEU A 139 17.85 14.28 4.83
CA LEU A 139 17.89 15.68 4.37
C LEU A 139 19.33 16.15 4.28
N ALA A 140 19.63 16.96 3.26
CA ALA A 140 20.94 17.56 3.08
C ALA A 140 21.13 18.88 3.86
N ASN A 141 20.03 19.52 4.25
CA ASN A 141 20.04 20.82 4.92
C ASN A 141 19.04 20.84 6.08
N ASP A 142 19.28 21.74 7.02
CA ASP A 142 18.32 22.09 8.06
C ASP A 142 17.23 23.02 7.51
N TYR A 143 16.05 22.96 8.13
CA TYR A 143 14.89 23.76 7.75
C TYR A 143 14.59 24.80 8.83
N PRO A 144 14.15 26.02 8.46
CA PRO A 144 13.86 27.06 9.43
C PRO A 144 12.66 26.68 10.29
N GLU A 145 12.65 27.20 11.51
CA GLU A 145 11.48 27.17 12.37
C GLU A 145 10.40 28.11 11.80
N LEU A 146 9.17 27.60 11.73
CA LEU A 146 8.01 28.37 11.33
C LEU A 146 7.28 28.82 12.60
N GLU A 147 7.10 30.13 12.74
CA GLU A 147 6.39 30.72 13.88
C GLU A 147 4.96 30.17 13.96
N TYR A 148 4.21 30.18 12.85
CA TYR A 148 2.81 29.78 12.86
C TYR A 148 2.40 29.11 11.54
N THR A 149 1.97 27.85 11.63
CA THR A 149 1.49 27.06 10.50
C THR A 149 0.17 26.41 10.85
N VAL A 150 -0.78 26.40 9.91
CA VAL A 150 -2.12 25.84 10.13
C VAL A 150 -2.41 24.81 9.06
N GLN A 151 -2.87 23.64 9.48
CA GLN A 151 -3.58 22.70 8.63
C GLN A 151 -5.07 23.03 8.74
N TYR A 152 -5.74 23.48 7.66
CA TYR A 152 -7.12 23.98 7.75
C TYR A 152 -8.09 23.27 6.81
N ARG A 153 -8.88 22.34 7.35
CA ARG A 153 -9.94 21.59 6.64
C ARG A 153 -9.43 20.77 5.44
N GLU A 154 -8.14 20.49 5.43
CA GLU A 154 -7.47 19.65 4.44
C GLU A 154 -7.15 18.27 5.02
N SER A 155 -6.75 17.37 4.14
CA SER A 155 -6.31 16.05 4.56
C SER A 155 -4.91 16.09 5.16
N ASP A 156 -4.49 15.05 5.86
CA ASP A 156 -3.10 14.93 6.32
C ASP A 156 -2.11 14.82 5.14
N LEU A 157 -2.57 14.41 3.96
CA LEU A 157 -1.74 14.35 2.74
C LEU A 157 -1.65 15.67 1.93
N ALA A 158 -2.61 16.59 2.10
CA ALA A 158 -2.76 17.74 1.18
C ALA A 158 -1.88 18.90 1.63
#